data_AF-A0A7D9HAR2-F1
#
_entry.id   AF-A0A7D9HAR2-F1
#
_cell.length_a   1.000
_cell.length_b   1.000
_cell.length_c   1.000
_cell.angle_alpha   90.00
_cell.angle_beta   90.00
_cell.angle_gamma   90.00
#
_symmetry.space_group_name_H-M   'P 1'
#
loop_
_entity.id
_entity.type
_entity.pdbx_description
1 polymer ?
#
loop_
_entity_poly.entity_id
_entity_poly.type
_entity_poly.pdbx_seq_one_letter_code
_entity_poly.pdbx_strand_id
1 'polypeptide(L)'
;MEVKLAVQVLSKSVAIALRESGKEDVTGTAQFCEMMNGFFDCTNVRSLIEHIRKNNSFIMPYKSPVDEQLTWLIERCFPHYLESCKQITLTHEGEYTPNARHKMFISSQHMKA
;
A
#
# COMPACT_ATOMS: atom_id res chain seq x y z
N MET A 1 -1.85 10.24 19.66
CA MET A 1 -1.45 9.45 18.46
C MET A 1 -1.92 10.23 17.25
N GLU A 2 -1.01 10.77 16.43
CA GLU A 2 -1.34 11.75 15.38
C GLU A 2 -1.60 11.08 14.03
N VAL A 3 -2.81 10.53 13.84
CA VAL A 3 -3.19 9.83 12.60
C VAL A 3 -3.10 10.74 11.37
N LYS A 4 -3.34 12.05 11.55
CA LYS A 4 -3.22 13.05 10.49
C LYS A 4 -1.81 13.06 9.87
N LEU A 5 -0.77 12.98 10.68
CA LEU A 5 0.62 12.97 10.20
C LEU A 5 0.90 11.67 9.43
N ALA A 6 0.43 10.54 9.95
CA ALA A 6 0.60 9.24 9.28
C ALA A 6 -0.02 9.23 7.88
N VAL A 7 -1.24 9.76 7.73
CA VAL A 7 -1.93 9.84 6.42
C VAL A 7 -1.21 10.78 5.46
N GLN A 8 -0.63 11.89 5.95
CA GLN A 8 0.13 12.82 5.12
C GLN A 8 1.43 12.18 4.58
N VAL A 9 2.12 11.42 5.43
CA VAL A 9 3.34 10.68 5.05
C VAL A 9 3.02 9.55 4.06
N LEU A 10 1.93 8.82 4.28
CA LEU A 10 1.48 7.71 3.45
C LEU A 10 0.52 8.15 2.35
N SER A 11 0.86 9.25 1.67
CA SER A 11 0.00 9.87 0.66
C SER A 11 0.46 9.57 -0.78
N LYS A 12 -0.48 9.67 -1.72
CA LYS A 12 -0.19 9.56 -3.15
C LYS A 12 0.87 10.57 -3.64
N SER A 13 0.87 11.79 -3.09
CA SER A 13 1.87 12.80 -3.41
C SER A 13 3.29 12.38 -3.00
N VAL A 14 3.44 11.72 -1.85
CA VAL A 14 4.75 11.19 -1.42
C VAL A 14 5.20 10.06 -2.34
N ALA A 15 4.29 9.15 -2.73
CA ALA A 15 4.60 8.11 -3.69
C ALA A 15 5.09 8.67 -5.04
N ILE A 16 4.45 9.73 -5.55
CA ILE A 16 4.88 10.42 -6.78
C ILE A 16 6.26 11.05 -6.59
N ALA A 17 6.47 11.79 -5.50
CA ALA A 17 7.76 12.44 -5.23
C ALA A 17 8.91 11.42 -5.11
N LEU A 18 8.66 10.25 -4.51
CA LEU A 18 9.65 9.17 -4.45
C LEU A 18 9.98 8.64 -5.85
N ARG A 19 8.99 8.42 -6.71
CA ARG A 19 9.22 7.99 -8.11
C ARG A 19 9.97 9.04 -8.92
N GLU A 20 9.62 10.31 -8.76
CA GLU A 20 10.28 11.44 -9.44
C GLU A 20 11.73 11.62 -9.00
N SER A 21 12.11 11.13 -7.81
CA SER A 21 13.50 11.16 -7.36
C SER A 21 14.45 10.31 -8.23
N GLY A 22 13.90 9.39 -9.03
CA GLY A 22 14.65 8.53 -9.95
C GLY A 22 15.54 7.49 -9.28
N LYS A 23 15.46 7.33 -7.96
CA LYS A 23 16.25 6.33 -7.23
C LYS A 23 15.53 4.99 -7.21
N GLU A 24 16.27 3.91 -7.47
CA GLU A 24 15.70 2.57 -7.53
C GLU A 24 15.31 2.05 -6.13
N ASP A 25 16.08 2.43 -5.11
CA ASP A 25 15.91 2.02 -3.70
C ASP A 25 14.63 2.55 -3.04
N VAL A 26 13.96 3.54 -3.63
CA VAL A 26 12.69 4.10 -3.11
C VAL A 26 11.45 3.52 -3.78
N THR A 27 11.59 2.65 -4.78
CA THR A 27 10.47 2.11 -5.57
C THR A 27 9.48 1.34 -4.70
N GLY A 28 9.98 0.46 -3.82
CA GLY A 28 9.15 -0.28 -2.88
C GLY A 28 8.42 0.62 -1.89
N THR A 29 9.08 1.68 -1.40
CA THR A 29 8.45 2.67 -0.51
C THR A 29 7.39 3.48 -1.23
N ALA A 30 7.61 3.87 -2.49
CA ALA A 30 6.61 4.55 -3.29
C ALA A 30 5.36 3.70 -3.49
N GLN A 31 5.54 2.41 -3.81
CA GLN A 31 4.44 1.45 -3.94
C GLN A 31 3.68 1.29 -2.63
N PHE A 32 4.38 1.19 -1.50
CA PHE A 32 3.76 1.12 -0.18
C PHE A 32 2.94 2.36 0.15
N CYS A 33 3.48 3.57 -0.07
CA CYS A 33 2.76 4.82 0.13
C CYS A 33 1.49 4.91 -0.71
N GLU A 34 1.55 4.51 -1.99
CA GLU A 34 0.37 4.53 -2.87
C GLU A 34 -0.71 3.54 -2.42
N MET A 35 -0.30 2.33 -2.03
CA MET A 35 -1.23 1.31 -1.54
C MET A 35 -1.88 1.73 -0.23
N MET A 36 -1.12 2.28 0.72
CA MET A 36 -1.65 2.78 1.98
C MET A 36 -2.59 3.96 1.77
N ASN A 37 -2.28 4.87 0.84
CA ASN A 37 -3.18 5.95 0.46
C ASN A 37 -4.53 5.39 -0.03
N GLY A 38 -4.50 4.42 -0.96
CA GLY A 38 -5.72 3.77 -1.45
C GLY A 38 -6.49 3.05 -0.36
N PHE A 39 -5.80 2.36 0.56
CA PHE A 39 -6.42 1.71 1.72
C PHE A 39 -7.17 2.71 2.61
N PHE A 40 -6.54 3.85 2.94
CA PHE A 40 -7.19 4.89 3.72
C PHE A 40 -8.37 5.53 2.99
N ASP A 41 -8.25 5.75 1.68
CA ASP A 41 -9.35 6.25 0.86
C ASP A 41 -10.55 5.28 0.86
N CYS A 42 -10.32 3.98 0.63
CA CYS A 42 -11.36 2.94 0.65
C CYS A 42 -12.04 2.76 2.01
N THR A 43 -11.29 2.90 3.11
CA THR A 43 -11.83 2.65 4.45
C THR A 43 -12.47 3.89 5.08
N ASN A 44 -12.24 5.08 4.52
CA ASN A 44 -12.73 6.35 5.06
C ASN A 44 -13.76 7.03 4.14
N VAL A 45 -14.59 6.25 3.45
CA VAL A 45 -15.67 6.76 2.60
C VAL A 45 -16.78 7.34 3.48
N ARG A 46 -16.96 8.66 3.41
CA ARG A 46 -17.91 9.41 4.25
C ARG A 46 -18.96 10.22 3.47
N SER A 47 -18.87 10.24 2.16
CA SER A 47 -19.69 11.11 1.30
C SER A 47 -20.08 10.42 0.01
N LEU A 48 -21.32 10.64 -0.43
CA LEU A 48 -21.84 10.09 -1.66
C LEU A 48 -21.28 10.74 -2.93
N ILE A 49 -20.75 11.96 -2.82
CA ILE A 49 -20.35 12.80 -3.96
C ILE A 49 -18.88 13.22 -3.93
N GLU A 50 -18.15 12.95 -2.84
CA GLU A 50 -16.75 13.38 -2.70
C GLU A 50 -15.84 12.78 -3.76
N HIS A 51 -16.13 11.55 -4.22
CA HIS A 51 -15.43 10.86 -5.31
C HIS A 51 -15.48 11.63 -6.63
N ILE A 52 -16.59 12.32 -6.92
CA ILE A 52 -16.76 13.15 -8.12
C ILE A 52 -15.85 14.36 -8.04
N ARG A 53 -15.88 15.06 -6.90
CA ARG A 53 -15.10 16.30 -6.69
C ARG A 53 -13.59 16.04 -6.69
N LYS A 54 -13.15 14.95 -6.06
CA LYS A 54 -11.74 14.57 -5.97
C LYS A 54 -11.25 13.74 -7.16
N ASN A 55 -12.14 13.34 -8.06
CA ASN A 55 -11.86 12.41 -9.15
C ASN A 55 -11.07 11.18 -8.66
N ASN A 56 -11.58 10.50 -7.62
CA ASN A 56 -10.92 9.36 -6.99
C ASN A 56 -11.93 8.22 -6.79
N SER A 57 -11.73 7.11 -7.49
CA SER A 57 -12.59 5.93 -7.43
C SER A 57 -12.50 5.19 -6.09
N PHE A 58 -11.37 5.27 -5.37
CA PHE A 58 -11.22 4.60 -4.08
C PHE A 58 -12.13 5.15 -2.99
N ILE A 59 -12.58 6.41 -3.11
CA ILE A 59 -13.55 7.00 -2.17
C ILE A 59 -15.01 6.88 -2.64
N MET A 60 -15.28 6.06 -3.66
CA MET A 60 -16.65 5.84 -4.12
C MET A 60 -17.44 5.03 -3.07
N PRO A 61 -18.69 5.42 -2.76
CA PRO A 61 -19.54 4.67 -1.83
C PRO A 61 -19.76 3.24 -2.28
N TYR A 62 -19.74 2.32 -1.31
CA TYR A 62 -20.08 0.92 -1.53
C TYR A 62 -21.58 0.77 -1.73
N LYS A 63 -21.97 0.26 -2.90
CA LYS A 63 -23.34 -0.03 -3.32
C LYS A 63 -23.53 -1.51 -3.66
N SER A 64 -22.46 -2.22 -3.98
CA SER A 64 -22.50 -3.59 -4.45
C SER A 64 -21.32 -4.42 -3.92
N PRO A 65 -21.50 -5.73 -3.70
CA PRO A 65 -20.40 -6.64 -3.38
C PRO A 65 -19.33 -6.75 -4.48
N VAL A 66 -19.66 -6.36 -5.72
CA VAL A 66 -18.74 -6.38 -6.87
C VAL A 66 -18.15 -5.01 -7.21
N ASP A 67 -18.25 -4.05 -6.27
CA ASP A 67 -17.65 -2.74 -6.44
C ASP A 67 -16.13 -2.86 -6.55
N GLU A 68 -15.54 -2.22 -7.56
CA GLU A 68 -14.11 -2.34 -7.89
C GLU A 68 -13.22 -1.95 -6.72
N GLN A 69 -13.58 -0.89 -5.98
CA GLN A 69 -12.83 -0.44 -4.80
C GLN A 69 -12.91 -1.42 -3.63
N LEU A 70 -14.01 -2.19 -3.53
CA LEU A 70 -14.17 -3.27 -2.55
C LEU A 70 -13.35 -4.51 -2.96
N THR A 71 -13.45 -4.92 -4.22
CA THR A 71 -12.64 -5.99 -4.81
C THR A 71 -11.16 -5.68 -4.66
N TRP A 72 -10.74 -4.44 -4.94
CA TRP A 72 -9.36 -4.01 -4.74
C TRP A 72 -8.93 -4.10 -3.28
N LEU A 73 -9.76 -3.65 -2.34
CA LEU A 73 -9.46 -3.68 -0.90
C LEU A 73 -9.27 -5.12 -0.40
N ILE A 74 -10.13 -6.06 -0.82
CA ILE A 74 -10.12 -7.44 -0.35
C ILE A 74 -9.05 -8.27 -1.07
N GLU A 75 -8.93 -8.14 -2.38
CA GLU A 75 -8.16 -9.08 -3.21
C GLU A 75 -6.79 -8.54 -3.64
N ARG A 76 -6.58 -7.22 -3.67
CA ARG A 76 -5.40 -6.59 -4.33
C ARG A 76 -4.61 -5.62 -3.46
N CYS A 77 -5.13 -5.19 -2.32
CA CYS A 77 -4.53 -4.19 -1.45
C CYS A 77 -3.55 -4.84 -0.45
N PHE A 78 -3.77 -4.57 0.84
CA PHE A 78 -2.84 -4.86 1.91
C PHE A 78 -2.57 -6.37 2.13
N PRO A 79 -3.58 -7.26 2.09
CA PRO A 79 -3.33 -8.69 2.29
C PRO A 79 -2.43 -9.28 1.20
N HIS A 80 -2.67 -8.91 -0.06
CA HIS A 80 -1.88 -9.41 -1.19
C HIS A 80 -0.44 -8.91 -1.10
N TYR A 81 -0.24 -7.62 -0.83
CA TYR A 81 1.09 -7.06 -0.65
C TYR A 81 1.86 -7.69 0.52
N LEU A 82 1.20 -7.91 1.67
CA LEU A 82 1.83 -8.58 2.80
C LEU A 82 2.19 -10.02 2.47
N GLU A 83 1.33 -10.72 1.73
CA GLU A 83 1.61 -12.07 1.27
C GLU A 83 2.80 -12.08 0.29
N SER A 84 2.86 -11.16 -0.68
CA SER A 84 4.01 -11.00 -1.57
C SER A 84 5.30 -10.73 -0.79
N CYS A 85 5.27 -9.81 0.18
CA CYS A 85 6.41 -9.54 1.07
C CYS A 85 6.85 -10.80 1.81
N LYS A 86 5.89 -11.56 2.37
CA LYS A 86 6.16 -12.80 3.08
C LYS A 86 6.76 -13.86 2.18
N GLN A 87 6.22 -14.04 0.97
CA GLN A 87 6.74 -15.00 0.00
C GLN A 87 8.18 -14.68 -0.38
N ILE A 88 8.50 -13.40 -0.63
CA ILE A 88 9.88 -12.96 -0.91
C ILE A 88 10.83 -13.34 0.25
N THR A 89 10.42 -13.17 1.52
CA THR A 89 11.27 -13.57 2.65
C THR A 89 11.50 -15.07 2.77
N LEU A 90 10.54 -15.89 2.30
CA LEU A 90 10.64 -17.35 2.32
C LEU A 90 11.49 -17.87 1.16
N THR A 91 11.36 -17.28 -0.02
CA THR A 91 12.06 -17.70 -1.24
C THR A 91 13.45 -17.07 -1.38
N HIS A 92 13.83 -16.12 -0.53
CA HIS A 92 15.15 -15.51 -0.55
C HIS A 92 16.27 -16.55 -0.35
N GLU A 93 17.20 -16.59 -1.29
CA GLU A 93 18.37 -17.46 -1.29
C GLU A 93 19.29 -17.13 -0.10
N GLY A 94 19.75 -18.16 0.61
CA GLY A 94 20.63 -18.06 1.78
C GLY A 94 20.13 -18.81 3.01
N GLU A 95 21.08 -19.25 3.85
CA GLU A 95 20.78 -19.91 5.14
C GLU A 95 20.48 -18.85 6.21
N TYR A 96 19.23 -18.43 6.28
CA TYR A 96 18.76 -17.53 7.33
C TYR A 96 18.04 -18.29 8.43
N THR A 97 18.35 -17.94 9.68
CA THR A 97 17.58 -18.42 10.84
C THR A 97 16.13 -17.92 10.77
N PRO A 98 15.17 -18.61 11.41
CA PRO A 98 13.78 -18.14 11.47
C PRO A 98 13.64 -16.71 11.99
N ASN A 99 14.45 -16.31 12.98
CA ASN A 99 14.47 -14.96 13.53
C ASN A 99 15.00 -13.93 12.52
N ALA A 100 16.02 -14.28 11.73
CA ALA A 100 16.52 -13.43 10.66
C ALA A 100 15.45 -13.24 9.56
N ARG A 101 14.77 -14.30 9.12
CA ARG A 101 13.67 -14.20 8.15
C ARG A 101 12.50 -13.36 8.66
N HIS A 102 12.18 -13.45 9.95
CA HIS A 102 11.14 -12.62 10.56
C HIS A 102 11.48 -11.13 10.52
N LYS A 103 12.76 -10.77 10.70
CA LYS A 103 13.24 -9.38 10.57
C LYS A 103 13.28 -8.86 9.13
N MET A 104 13.25 -9.76 8.14
CA MET A 104 13.20 -9.41 6.72
C MET A 104 11.77 -9.05 6.26
N PHE A 105 10.76 -9.46 7.01
CA PHE A 105 9.36 -9.15 6.70
C PHE A 105 9.14 -7.63 6.76
N ILE A 106 8.76 -7.04 5.63
CA ILE A 106 8.57 -5.58 5.47
C ILE A 106 9.88 -4.79 5.68
N SER A 107 11.04 -5.37 5.34
CA SER A 107 12.31 -4.63 5.33
C SER A 107 12.61 -4.05 3.94
N SER A 108 13.19 -2.84 3.91
CA SER A 108 13.53 -2.12 2.67
C SER A 108 14.52 -2.87 1.77
N GLN A 109 15.26 -3.83 2.32
CA GLN A 109 16.27 -4.60 1.58
C GLN A 109 15.67 -5.66 0.64
N HIS A 110 14.42 -6.05 0.84
CA HIS A 110 13.80 -7.21 0.15
C HIS A 110 12.63 -6.84 -0.76
N MET A 111 12.19 -5.58 -0.75
CA MET A 111 11.19 -5.09 -1.69
C MET A 111 11.84 -4.79 -3.04
N LYS A 112 12.13 -5.82 -3.84
CA LYS A 112 12.54 -5.64 -5.24
C LYS A 112 11.32 -5.22 -6.08
N ALA A 113 11.56 -4.24 -6.96
CA ALA A 113 10.64 -3.73 -7.98
C ALA A 113 10.16 -4.82 -8.95
#